data_AF-A0A8C6Z6Z0-F1
#
_entry.id   AF-A0A8C6Z6Z0-F1
#
_cell.length_a   1.000
_cell.length_b   1.000
_cell.length_c   1.000
_cell.angle_alpha   90.00
_cell.angle_beta   90.00
_cell.angle_gamma   90.00
#
_symmetry.space_group_name_H-M   'P 1'
#
loop_
_entity.id
_entity.type
_entity.pdbx_description
1 polymer ?
#
loop_
_entity_poly.entity_id
_entity_poly.type
_entity_poly.pdbx_seq_one_letter_code
_entity_poly.pdbx_strand_id
1 'polypeptide(L)'
;MFFVGYCTPEDTPLVDEFGDLPKPPGCHPVPRALGVPAGAGGWAGPPVILGIFLVTVLGQMLSLFICGTAVTSQYLAEQFQVNTPMFQSFINYSLLLLVYTTMLAFRTGSLLQILKQRWWKYLLLGLADVEANYMIVKAYQYTTLTSVQLLDCFGIPVLMALSWFILRARYKLIHFIAVAVCLLGVGTMVGADILAGRQDTEGSDVVIGDVLVLLGASLYAISNVSEEYIVKNLSRVEFLGMVGLFGTIISGLQLAILEHKDIMKIQWNWKVALLFAAFALCMFGLYSFMPVVIKVTSATSVNLGILTADLYSLFFGLFLFYYKFSGLYILSFIVIMVGFILYCSTPTLTAEATTLPQPVSAGVDNAALKIEENDCETPAATVQFTRAETVVVSTN
;
A
#
# COMPACT_ATOMS: atom_id res chain seq x y z
N MET A 1 1.31 8.78 25.30
CA MET A 1 1.38 10.25 25.17
C MET A 1 2.43 10.59 24.12
N PHE A 2 2.01 10.73 22.86
CA PHE A 2 2.77 11.32 21.76
C PHE A 2 1.74 11.82 20.73
N PHE A 3 1.27 13.06 20.91
CA PHE A 3 0.42 13.72 19.94
C PHE A 3 1.32 14.47 18.95
N VAL A 4 1.35 14.03 17.70
CA VAL A 4 1.83 14.86 16.58
C VAL A 4 0.59 15.34 15.84
N GLY A 5 0.08 16.51 16.25
CA GLY A 5 -1.02 17.17 15.55
C GLY A 5 -0.53 17.72 14.22
N TYR A 6 -1.06 17.21 13.12
CA TYR A 6 -0.95 17.87 11.81
C TYR A 6 -2.21 18.68 11.59
N CYS A 7 -2.07 20.00 11.45
CA CYS A 7 -3.14 20.88 11.01
C CYS A 7 -3.60 20.46 9.61
N THR A 8 -4.89 20.17 9.48
CA THR A 8 -5.57 20.09 8.19
C THR A 8 -5.81 21.50 7.65
N PRO A 9 -5.42 21.82 6.41
CA PRO A 9 -6.07 22.90 5.68
C PRO A 9 -7.53 22.52 5.44
N GLU A 10 -8.45 23.39 5.86
CA GLU A 10 -9.87 23.24 5.58
C GLU A 10 -10.18 23.45 4.10
N ASP A 11 -11.18 22.71 3.63
CA ASP A 11 -12.11 22.99 2.53
C ASP A 11 -11.72 24.07 1.49
N THR A 12 -11.39 23.60 0.29
CA THR A 12 -11.59 24.39 -0.94
C THR A 12 -12.85 23.88 -1.64
N PRO A 13 -13.99 24.60 -1.60
CA PRO A 13 -15.18 24.17 -2.32
C PRO A 13 -15.01 24.40 -3.82
N LEU A 14 -15.38 23.39 -4.61
CA LEU A 14 -15.71 23.57 -6.03
C LEU A 14 -16.97 24.44 -6.12
N VAL A 15 -16.85 25.62 -6.73
CA VAL A 15 -17.97 26.49 -7.08
C VAL A 15 -17.85 26.82 -8.56
N ASP A 16 -18.65 26.14 -9.37
CA ASP A 16 -18.96 26.58 -10.72
C ASP A 16 -19.89 27.81 -10.70
N GLU A 17 -19.84 28.56 -11.80
CA GLU A 17 -20.55 29.81 -12.13
C GLU A 17 -21.86 30.14 -11.38
N PHE A 18 -21.96 31.33 -10.78
CA PHE A 18 -23.09 32.26 -10.96
C PHE A 18 -22.87 33.62 -10.25
N GLY A 19 -23.04 34.74 -10.98
CA GLY A 19 -23.59 36.01 -10.46
C GLY A 19 -22.65 37.05 -9.82
N ASP A 20 -22.68 38.27 -10.36
CA ASP A 20 -22.12 39.50 -9.76
C ASP A 20 -22.73 39.84 -8.39
N LEU A 21 -21.90 40.32 -7.46
CA LEU A 21 -22.29 41.19 -6.32
C LEU A 21 -21.06 41.99 -5.80
N PRO A 22 -21.21 43.29 -5.44
CA PRO A 22 -20.08 44.15 -5.09
C PRO A 22 -19.59 43.97 -3.63
N LYS A 23 -18.28 44.12 -3.42
CA LYS A 23 -17.66 44.11 -2.07
C LYS A 23 -17.87 45.45 -1.33
N PRO A 24 -18.17 45.44 -0.03
CA PRO A 24 -18.27 46.67 0.78
C PRO A 24 -16.87 47.24 1.12
N PRO A 25 -16.74 48.56 1.31
CA PRO A 25 -15.47 49.21 1.63
C PRO A 25 -15.17 49.20 3.13
N GLY A 26 -13.94 48.85 3.52
CA GLY A 26 -13.43 49.09 4.88
C GLY A 26 -12.62 47.95 5.49
N CYS A 27 -11.33 47.85 5.13
CA CYS A 27 -10.31 47.21 5.96
C CYS A 27 -8.98 47.94 5.76
N HIS A 28 -8.38 48.42 6.86
CA HIS A 28 -7.08 49.09 6.85
C HIS A 28 -5.94 48.08 6.60
N PRO A 29 -4.81 48.50 5.99
CA PRO A 29 -3.68 47.62 5.75
C PRO A 29 -2.96 47.26 7.06
N VAL A 30 -2.82 45.96 7.33
CA VAL A 30 -1.98 45.42 8.41
C VAL A 30 -0.50 45.59 8.02
N PRO A 31 0.39 46.06 8.92
CA PRO A 31 1.79 46.29 8.58
C PRO A 31 2.54 44.99 8.24
N ARG A 32 3.46 45.09 7.26
CA ARG A 32 4.38 44.01 6.89
C ARG A 32 5.15 43.50 8.12
N ALA A 33 5.01 42.21 8.42
CA ALA A 33 5.93 41.52 9.31
C ALA A 33 7.35 41.52 8.72
N LEU A 34 8.35 41.62 9.60
CA LEU A 34 9.77 41.66 9.23
C LEU A 34 10.19 40.45 8.38
N GLY A 35 11.08 40.68 7.42
CA GLY A 35 11.64 39.62 6.59
C GLY A 35 12.44 38.61 7.41
N VAL A 36 12.12 37.33 7.23
CA VAL A 36 12.98 36.22 7.66
C VAL A 36 14.19 36.19 6.71
N PRO A 37 15.44 36.18 7.21
CA PRO A 37 16.61 36.16 6.36
C PRO A 37 16.69 34.85 5.56
N ALA A 38 17.06 34.96 4.29
CA ALA A 38 17.33 33.82 3.41
C ALA A 38 18.63 33.09 3.87
N GLY A 39 18.50 32.23 4.88
CA GLY A 39 19.56 31.39 5.41
C GLY A 39 19.57 30.01 4.73
N ALA A 40 20.75 29.58 4.28
CA ALA A 40 20.93 28.32 3.58
C ALA A 40 20.43 27.11 4.40
N GLY A 41 19.57 26.30 3.76
CA GLY A 41 18.92 25.16 4.39
C GLY A 41 18.24 24.28 3.35
N GLY A 42 18.97 23.91 2.30
CA GLY A 42 18.50 22.92 1.34
C GLY A 42 18.24 21.62 2.09
N TRP A 43 16.97 21.23 2.22
CA TRP A 43 16.58 19.92 2.73
C TRP A 43 17.01 18.86 1.72
N ALA A 44 18.28 18.45 1.81
CA ALA A 44 18.74 17.21 1.23
C ALA A 44 17.84 16.11 1.82
N GLY A 45 17.09 15.42 0.96
CA GLY A 45 16.34 14.25 1.38
C GLY A 45 17.27 13.23 2.06
N PRO A 46 16.74 12.36 2.93
CA PRO A 46 17.56 11.33 3.57
C PRO A 46 18.39 10.59 2.51
N PRO A 47 19.68 10.32 2.77
CA PRO A 47 20.54 9.68 1.77
C PRO A 47 19.89 8.37 1.31
N VAL A 48 20.02 8.04 0.02
CA VAL A 48 19.31 6.90 -0.61
C VAL A 48 19.45 5.61 0.21
N ILE A 49 20.62 5.39 0.82
CA ILE A 49 20.92 4.28 1.73
C ILE A 49 20.02 4.25 2.97
N LEU A 50 19.74 5.40 3.60
CA LEU A 50 18.83 5.52 4.74
C LEU A 50 17.37 5.26 4.34
N GLY A 51 16.98 5.67 3.14
CA GLY A 51 15.68 5.32 2.57
C GLY A 51 15.52 3.82 2.36
N ILE A 52 16.52 3.16 1.76
CA ILE A 52 16.55 1.70 1.58
C ILE A 52 16.50 1.00 2.95
N PHE A 53 17.33 1.41 3.91
CA PHE A 53 17.36 0.84 5.26
C PHE A 53 16.00 0.95 5.96
N LEU A 54 15.34 2.10 5.89
CA LEU A 54 13.99 2.29 6.46
C LEU A 54 12.97 1.36 5.80
N VAL A 55 12.98 1.23 4.48
CA VAL A 55 12.10 0.30 3.75
C VAL A 55 12.38 -1.15 4.15
N THR A 56 13.64 -1.54 4.28
CA THR A 56 14.00 -2.88 4.76
C THR A 56 13.48 -3.13 6.17
N VAL A 57 13.68 -2.20 7.11
CA VAL A 57 13.17 -2.31 8.49
C VAL A 57 11.64 -2.40 8.53
N LEU A 58 10.93 -1.63 7.70
CA LEU A 58 9.47 -1.70 7.58
C LEU A 58 8.99 -3.05 7.03
N GLY A 59 9.65 -3.59 6.01
CA GLY A 59 9.36 -4.93 5.49
C GLY A 59 9.57 -6.02 6.55
N GLN A 60 10.66 -5.93 7.32
CA GLN A 60 10.94 -6.87 8.41
C GLN A 60 9.94 -6.74 9.57
N MET A 61 9.46 -5.54 9.88
CA MET A 61 8.37 -5.34 10.85
C MET A 61 7.08 -6.03 10.39
N LEU A 62 6.71 -5.93 9.11
CA LEU A 62 5.55 -6.64 8.55
C LEU A 62 5.77 -8.17 8.58
N SER A 63 6.98 -8.66 8.26
CA SER A 63 7.31 -10.08 8.40
C SER A 63 7.14 -10.60 9.83
N LEU A 64 7.50 -9.81 10.84
CA LEU A 64 7.34 -10.20 12.24
C LEU A 64 5.87 -10.26 12.66
N PHE A 65 5.00 -9.40 12.11
CA PHE A 65 3.56 -9.53 12.33
C PHE A 65 2.99 -10.81 11.70
N ILE A 66 3.35 -11.14 10.45
CA ILE A 66 2.94 -12.40 9.77
C ILE A 66 3.50 -13.63 10.51
N CYS A 67 4.74 -13.58 10.97
CA CYS A 67 5.31 -14.64 11.79
C CYS A 67 4.53 -14.80 13.11
N GLY A 68 4.12 -13.70 13.75
CA GLY A 68 3.31 -13.73 14.97
C GLY A 68 1.94 -14.39 14.75
N THR A 69 1.28 -14.14 13.63
CA THR A 69 -0.02 -14.74 13.29
C THR A 69 0.13 -16.22 12.93
N ALA A 70 1.15 -16.58 12.15
CA ALA A 70 1.47 -17.97 11.83
C ALA A 70 1.78 -18.79 13.08
N VAL A 71 2.71 -18.33 13.93
CA VAL A 71 3.12 -19.03 15.16
C VAL A 71 1.97 -19.17 16.16
N THR A 72 1.17 -18.11 16.37
CA THR A 72 0.01 -18.19 17.28
C THR A 72 -1.09 -19.11 16.75
N SER A 73 -1.32 -19.14 15.43
CA SER A 73 -2.30 -20.05 14.82
C SER A 73 -1.83 -21.50 14.81
N GLN A 74 -0.57 -21.78 14.46
CA GLN A 74 0.01 -23.12 14.51
C GLN A 74 0.04 -23.68 15.93
N TYR A 75 0.43 -22.87 16.93
CA TYR A 75 0.41 -23.30 18.33
C TYR A 75 -1.01 -23.61 18.83
N LEU A 76 -2.01 -22.86 18.36
CA LEU A 76 -3.42 -23.11 18.67
C LEU A 76 -3.94 -24.41 18.00
N ALA A 77 -3.55 -24.65 16.76
CA ALA A 77 -3.85 -25.88 16.02
C ALA A 77 -3.24 -27.11 16.70
N GLU A 78 -1.92 -27.13 16.92
CA GLU A 78 -1.23 -28.31 17.42
C GLU A 78 -1.55 -28.62 18.89
N GLN A 79 -1.43 -27.62 19.79
CA GLN A 79 -1.51 -27.85 21.24
C GLN A 79 -2.94 -27.88 21.78
N PHE A 80 -3.87 -27.19 21.13
CA PHE A 80 -5.28 -27.10 21.59
C PHE A 80 -6.27 -27.76 20.63
N GLN A 81 -5.84 -28.20 19.43
CA GLN A 81 -6.71 -28.80 18.41
C GLN A 81 -7.86 -27.86 17.98
N VAL A 82 -7.61 -26.54 18.02
CA VAL A 82 -8.59 -25.51 17.64
C VAL A 82 -8.24 -24.94 16.27
N ASN A 83 -8.80 -25.57 15.23
CA ASN A 83 -8.65 -25.16 13.83
C ASN A 83 -9.86 -24.32 13.38
N THR A 84 -9.92 -23.06 13.81
CA THR A 84 -10.98 -22.10 13.43
C THR A 84 -10.40 -20.82 12.79
N PRO A 85 -9.80 -20.91 11.58
CA PRO A 85 -9.18 -19.77 10.92
C PRO A 85 -10.16 -18.71 10.40
N MET A 86 -11.41 -19.07 10.08
CA MET A 86 -12.42 -18.06 9.76
C MET A 86 -12.78 -17.25 10.99
N PHE A 87 -12.80 -17.87 12.17
CA PHE A 87 -13.00 -17.14 13.43
C PHE A 87 -11.84 -16.17 13.72
N GLN A 88 -10.59 -16.60 13.51
CA GLN A 88 -9.40 -15.75 13.61
C GLN A 88 -9.50 -14.52 12.69
N SER A 89 -9.85 -14.73 11.42
CA SER A 89 -9.99 -13.66 10.43
C SER A 89 -11.16 -12.73 10.73
N PHE A 90 -12.31 -13.27 11.15
CA PHE A 90 -13.48 -12.49 11.54
C PHE A 90 -13.20 -11.52 12.71
N ILE A 91 -12.41 -11.95 13.71
CA ILE A 91 -11.97 -11.06 14.80
C ILE A 91 -11.15 -9.89 14.24
N ASN A 92 -10.21 -10.15 13.32
CA ASN A 92 -9.41 -9.10 12.69
C ASN A 92 -10.30 -8.08 11.94
N TYR A 93 -11.15 -8.54 11.01
CA TYR A 93 -12.04 -7.63 10.27
C TYR A 93 -12.99 -6.86 11.19
N SER A 94 -13.48 -7.49 12.26
CA SER A 94 -14.30 -6.83 13.29
C SER A 94 -13.55 -5.72 14.02
N LEU A 95 -12.25 -5.91 14.31
CA LEU A 95 -11.41 -4.85 14.88
C LEU A 95 -11.15 -3.72 13.89
N LEU A 96 -10.89 -4.02 12.61
CA LEU A 96 -10.80 -3.01 11.54
C LEU A 96 -12.11 -2.20 11.44
N LEU A 97 -13.27 -2.88 11.48
CA LEU A 97 -14.59 -2.25 11.49
C LEU A 97 -14.76 -1.32 12.69
N LEU A 98 -14.49 -1.82 13.89
CA LEU A 98 -14.65 -1.07 15.15
C LEU A 98 -13.72 0.14 15.27
N VAL A 99 -12.56 0.14 14.62
CA VAL A 99 -11.60 1.26 14.69
C VAL A 99 -11.70 2.20 13.48
N TYR A 100 -11.60 1.68 12.26
CA TYR A 100 -11.49 2.50 11.05
C TYR A 100 -12.84 2.85 10.44
N THR A 101 -13.80 1.92 10.42
CA THR A 101 -15.15 2.22 9.89
C THR A 101 -15.92 3.14 10.83
N THR A 102 -15.78 2.99 12.15
CA THR A 102 -16.36 3.95 13.12
C THR A 102 -15.74 5.35 12.98
N MET A 103 -14.40 5.43 12.86
CA MET A 103 -13.70 6.69 12.62
C MET A 103 -14.16 7.37 11.31
N LEU A 104 -14.40 6.59 10.25
CA LEU A 104 -14.94 7.08 8.99
C LEU A 104 -16.44 7.48 9.11
N ALA A 105 -17.22 6.79 9.94
CA ALA A 105 -18.63 7.12 10.20
C ALA A 105 -18.78 8.44 10.99
N PHE A 106 -17.91 8.69 11.98
CA PHE A 106 -17.87 9.95 12.72
C PHE A 106 -17.31 11.12 11.90
N ARG A 107 -16.61 10.85 10.78
CA ARG A 107 -16.18 11.88 9.83
C ARG A 107 -17.35 12.23 8.89
N THR A 108 -18.15 13.21 9.33
CA THR A 108 -19.44 13.64 8.76
C THR A 108 -19.54 13.51 7.23
N GLY A 109 -20.57 12.79 6.76
CA GLY A 109 -20.92 12.65 5.34
C GLY A 109 -20.07 11.66 4.53
N SER A 110 -18.81 11.40 4.92
CA SER A 110 -17.85 10.68 4.07
C SER A 110 -18.23 9.22 3.79
N LEU A 111 -18.47 8.40 4.81
CA LEU A 111 -18.78 6.97 4.66
C LEU A 111 -19.98 6.72 3.73
N LEU A 112 -21.09 7.41 3.96
CA LEU A 112 -22.35 7.16 3.24
C LEU A 112 -22.26 7.63 1.77
N GLN A 113 -21.48 8.68 1.49
CA GLN A 113 -21.16 9.12 0.13
C GLN A 113 -20.26 8.12 -0.61
N ILE A 114 -19.19 7.63 0.04
CA ILE A 114 -18.28 6.61 -0.50
C ILE A 114 -19.05 5.32 -0.80
N LEU A 115 -19.89 4.87 0.13
CA LEU A 115 -20.74 3.70 -0.04
C LEU A 115 -21.69 3.89 -1.23
N LYS A 116 -22.44 5.00 -1.30
CA LYS A 116 -23.38 5.26 -2.40
C LYS A 116 -22.72 5.30 -3.78
N GLN A 117 -21.49 5.81 -3.90
CA GLN A 117 -20.79 5.90 -5.18
C GLN A 117 -19.97 4.65 -5.56
N ARG A 118 -19.39 3.94 -4.58
CA ARG A 118 -18.29 2.98 -4.82
C ARG A 118 -18.43 1.63 -4.11
N TRP A 119 -19.54 1.36 -3.39
CA TRP A 119 -19.73 0.12 -2.62
C TRP A 119 -19.33 -1.15 -3.36
N TRP A 120 -19.76 -1.33 -4.61
CA TRP A 120 -19.50 -2.53 -5.42
C TRP A 120 -18.01 -2.84 -5.64
N LYS A 121 -17.16 -1.81 -5.77
CA LYS A 121 -15.70 -1.98 -5.89
C LYS A 121 -15.09 -2.46 -4.58
N TYR A 122 -15.51 -1.86 -3.46
CA TYR A 122 -15.07 -2.25 -2.13
C TYR A 122 -15.62 -3.61 -1.68
N LEU A 123 -16.79 -4.00 -2.15
CA LEU A 123 -17.37 -5.33 -1.93
C LEU A 123 -16.55 -6.42 -2.65
N LEU A 124 -16.19 -6.20 -3.94
CA LEU A 124 -15.33 -7.12 -4.68
C LEU A 124 -13.93 -7.22 -4.07
N LEU A 125 -13.38 -6.10 -3.60
CA LEU A 125 -12.10 -6.06 -2.89
C LEU A 125 -12.14 -6.83 -1.56
N GLY A 126 -13.16 -6.59 -0.74
CA GLY A 126 -13.36 -7.33 0.51
C GLY A 126 -13.61 -8.83 0.29
N LEU A 127 -14.30 -9.19 -0.80
CA LEU A 127 -14.48 -10.59 -1.19
C LEU A 127 -13.16 -11.24 -1.60
N ALA A 128 -12.35 -10.57 -2.43
CA ALA A 128 -11.05 -11.08 -2.85
C ALA A 128 -10.09 -11.26 -1.65
N ASP A 129 -10.04 -10.30 -0.73
CA ASP A 129 -9.21 -10.37 0.48
C ASP A 129 -9.65 -11.52 1.42
N VAL A 130 -10.95 -11.65 1.68
CA VAL A 130 -11.47 -12.70 2.58
C VAL A 130 -11.33 -14.10 1.94
N GLU A 131 -11.64 -14.25 0.65
CA GLU A 131 -11.48 -15.53 -0.05
C GLU A 131 -10.00 -15.92 -0.20
N ALA A 132 -9.07 -14.97 -0.37
CA ALA A 132 -7.63 -15.26 -0.36
C ALA A 132 -7.18 -15.85 0.99
N ASN A 133 -7.54 -15.20 2.10
CA ASN A 133 -7.27 -15.69 3.45
C ASN A 133 -7.88 -17.09 3.67
N TYR A 134 -9.13 -17.32 3.25
CA TYR A 134 -9.77 -18.64 3.34
C TYR A 134 -9.07 -19.71 2.50
N MET A 135 -8.74 -19.41 1.23
CA MET A 135 -8.11 -20.35 0.31
C MET A 135 -6.73 -20.79 0.79
N ILE A 136 -5.87 -19.86 1.21
CA ILE A 136 -4.53 -20.17 1.72
C ILE A 136 -4.62 -21.00 2.99
N VAL A 137 -5.46 -20.62 3.96
CA VAL A 137 -5.53 -21.39 5.21
C VAL A 137 -6.17 -22.76 5.01
N LYS A 138 -7.14 -22.87 4.10
CA LYS A 138 -7.68 -24.16 3.69
C LYS A 138 -6.65 -25.02 2.96
N ALA A 139 -5.76 -24.43 2.15
CA ALA A 139 -4.71 -25.16 1.45
C ALA A 139 -3.75 -25.89 2.42
N TYR A 140 -3.45 -25.32 3.60
CA TYR A 140 -2.66 -26.00 4.63
C TYR A 140 -3.25 -27.33 5.14
N GLN A 141 -4.53 -27.63 4.85
CA GLN A 141 -5.16 -28.91 5.16
C GLN A 141 -4.98 -29.96 4.05
N TYR A 142 -4.53 -29.57 2.86
CA TYR A 142 -4.45 -30.41 1.66
C TYR A 142 -3.04 -30.51 1.09
N THR A 143 -2.18 -29.51 1.30
CA THR A 143 -0.78 -29.48 0.80
C THR A 143 0.18 -29.03 1.90
N THR A 144 1.47 -29.33 1.70
CA THR A 144 2.54 -29.05 2.69
C THR A 144 2.85 -27.56 2.81
N LEU A 145 3.32 -27.11 3.98
CA LEU A 145 3.83 -25.75 4.20
C LEU A 145 4.84 -25.34 3.10
N THR A 146 5.74 -26.26 2.73
CA THR A 146 6.71 -26.08 1.64
C THR A 146 6.09 -25.84 0.27
N SER A 147 4.97 -26.50 -0.04
CA SER A 147 4.25 -26.27 -1.31
C SER A 147 3.58 -24.91 -1.30
N VAL A 148 2.90 -24.56 -0.19
CA VAL A 148 2.27 -23.24 -0.03
C VAL A 148 3.27 -22.11 -0.22
N GLN A 149 4.46 -22.21 0.36
CA GLN A 149 5.51 -21.19 0.25
C GLN A 149 6.03 -21.02 -1.20
N LEU A 150 6.26 -22.11 -1.93
CA LEU A 150 6.65 -22.03 -3.35
C LEU A 150 5.54 -21.48 -4.24
N LEU A 151 4.28 -21.84 -3.96
CA LEU A 151 3.14 -21.46 -4.78
C LEU A 151 2.64 -20.04 -4.46
N ASP A 152 2.76 -19.54 -3.22
CA ASP A 152 2.48 -18.13 -2.91
C ASP A 152 3.50 -17.20 -3.57
N CYS A 153 4.74 -17.66 -3.74
CA CYS A 153 5.75 -16.94 -4.51
C CYS A 153 5.38 -16.74 -6.00
N PHE A 154 4.50 -17.55 -6.58
CA PHE A 154 3.91 -17.29 -7.91
C PHE A 154 3.01 -16.04 -7.92
N GLY A 155 2.47 -15.66 -6.75
CA GLY A 155 1.78 -14.40 -6.54
C GLY A 155 2.64 -13.17 -6.87
N ILE A 156 3.97 -13.24 -6.76
CA ILE A 156 4.86 -12.09 -7.05
C ILE A 156 4.85 -11.74 -8.56
N PRO A 157 5.11 -12.69 -9.51
CA PRO A 157 4.88 -12.45 -10.93
C PRO A 157 3.47 -11.94 -11.28
N VAL A 158 2.42 -12.51 -10.68
CA VAL A 158 1.03 -12.09 -10.91
C VAL A 158 0.81 -10.65 -10.44
N LEU A 159 1.30 -10.30 -9.25
CA LEU A 159 1.27 -8.96 -8.68
C LEU A 159 2.05 -7.96 -9.56
N MET A 160 3.25 -8.32 -10.04
CA MET A 160 3.99 -7.47 -10.97
C MET A 160 3.21 -7.19 -12.26
N ALA A 161 2.60 -8.23 -12.85
CA ALA A 161 1.78 -8.09 -14.06
C ALA A 161 0.53 -7.23 -13.82
N LEU A 162 -0.15 -7.41 -12.68
CA LEU A 162 -1.30 -6.60 -12.27
C LEU A 162 -0.92 -5.14 -12.00
N SER A 163 0.18 -4.87 -11.28
CA SER A 163 0.70 -3.51 -11.09
C SER A 163 1.16 -2.85 -12.39
N TRP A 164 1.66 -3.62 -13.36
CA TRP A 164 1.95 -3.10 -14.70
C TRP A 164 0.66 -2.75 -15.46
N PHE A 165 -0.37 -3.59 -15.39
CA PHE A 165 -1.63 -3.37 -16.11
C PHE A 165 -2.51 -2.27 -15.49
N ILE A 166 -2.71 -2.30 -14.16
CA ILE A 166 -3.63 -1.43 -13.42
C ILE A 166 -2.96 -0.10 -13.03
N LEU A 167 -1.75 -0.15 -12.45
CA LEU A 167 -1.02 1.04 -11.96
C LEU A 167 -0.02 1.60 -12.98
N ARG A 168 0.16 0.96 -14.14
CA ARG A 168 1.16 1.36 -15.17
C ARG A 168 2.58 1.45 -14.61
N ALA A 169 2.92 0.61 -13.63
CA ALA A 169 4.24 0.57 -13.01
C ALA A 169 5.34 0.22 -14.02
N ARG A 170 6.42 1.00 -14.08
CA ARG A 170 7.55 0.76 -14.99
C ARG A 170 8.68 -0.02 -14.31
N TYR A 171 8.73 -1.33 -14.57
CA TYR A 171 9.80 -2.19 -14.11
C TYR A 171 11.03 -2.15 -15.03
N LYS A 172 12.19 -1.90 -14.43
CA LYS A 172 13.52 -2.07 -15.03
C LYS A 172 14.00 -3.52 -14.84
N LEU A 173 14.97 -3.96 -15.66
CA LEU A 173 15.57 -5.30 -15.59
C LEU A 173 16.03 -5.72 -14.18
N ILE A 174 16.54 -4.77 -13.40
CA ILE A 174 16.98 -4.99 -12.01
C ILE A 174 15.88 -5.52 -11.08
N HIS A 175 14.61 -5.16 -11.30
CA HIS A 175 13.49 -5.69 -10.51
C HIS A 175 13.24 -7.18 -10.82
N PHE A 176 13.35 -7.58 -12.09
CA PHE A 176 13.23 -8.99 -12.48
C PHE A 176 14.40 -9.83 -11.94
N ILE A 177 15.62 -9.29 -11.96
CA ILE A 177 16.79 -9.92 -11.33
C ILE A 177 16.56 -10.07 -9.81
N ALA A 178 16.11 -9.01 -9.14
CA ALA A 178 15.83 -9.02 -7.70
C ALA A 178 14.77 -10.08 -7.32
N VAL A 179 13.68 -10.16 -8.08
CA VAL A 179 12.64 -11.19 -7.89
C VAL A 179 13.21 -12.59 -8.11
N ALA A 180 13.99 -12.82 -9.17
CA ALA A 180 14.64 -14.11 -9.41
C ALA A 180 15.60 -14.52 -8.28
N VAL A 181 16.31 -13.55 -7.67
CA VAL A 181 17.14 -13.79 -6.48
C VAL A 181 16.28 -14.16 -5.26
N CYS A 182 15.16 -13.47 -5.00
CA CYS A 182 14.25 -13.85 -3.92
C CYS A 182 13.65 -15.25 -4.13
N LEU A 183 13.21 -15.58 -5.35
CA LEU A 183 12.68 -16.91 -5.70
C LEU A 183 13.73 -18.01 -5.53
N LEU A 184 15.00 -17.75 -5.88
CA LEU A 184 16.11 -18.66 -5.59
C LEU A 184 16.27 -18.87 -4.07
N GLY A 185 16.15 -17.79 -3.28
CA GLY A 185 16.15 -17.85 -1.82
C GLY A 185 15.08 -18.78 -1.26
N VAL A 186 13.82 -18.61 -1.67
CA VAL A 186 12.70 -19.49 -1.26
C VAL A 186 12.93 -20.93 -1.75
N GLY A 187 13.43 -21.11 -2.98
CA GLY A 187 13.84 -22.42 -3.49
C GLY A 187 14.90 -23.12 -2.62
N THR A 188 15.87 -22.38 -2.07
CA THR A 188 16.85 -22.95 -1.11
C THR A 188 16.27 -23.26 0.27
N MET A 189 15.23 -22.54 0.72
CA MET A 189 14.49 -22.88 1.94
C MET A 189 13.75 -24.21 1.76
N VAL A 190 12.98 -24.36 0.68
CA VAL A 190 12.22 -25.59 0.44
C VAL A 190 13.14 -26.77 0.11
N GLY A 191 14.25 -26.54 -0.58
CA GLY A 191 15.32 -27.54 -0.71
C GLY A 191 15.87 -28.01 0.64
N ALA A 192 15.99 -27.12 1.63
CA ALA A 192 16.40 -27.48 2.98
C ALA A 192 15.35 -28.33 3.72
N ASP A 193 14.06 -28.05 3.53
CA ASP A 193 12.96 -28.84 4.13
C ASP A 193 12.83 -30.24 3.51
N ILE A 194 13.07 -30.37 2.20
CA ILE A 194 13.19 -31.66 1.52
C ILE A 194 14.36 -32.46 2.12
N LEU A 195 15.55 -31.84 2.24
CA LEU A 195 16.73 -32.48 2.84
C LEU A 195 16.55 -32.80 4.34
N ALA A 196 15.72 -32.03 5.05
CA ALA A 196 15.36 -32.28 6.44
C ALA A 196 14.30 -33.38 6.61
N GLY A 197 13.68 -33.85 5.52
CA GLY A 197 12.65 -34.89 5.52
C GLY A 197 11.29 -34.41 6.04
N ARG A 198 10.91 -33.15 5.77
CA ARG A 198 9.64 -32.55 6.27
C ARG A 198 8.45 -32.65 5.30
N GLN A 199 8.55 -33.48 4.26
CA GLN A 199 7.49 -33.67 3.27
C GLN A 199 6.59 -34.86 3.62
N ASP A 200 5.66 -34.65 4.56
CA ASP A 200 4.67 -35.65 4.96
C ASP A 200 3.30 -35.42 4.28
N THR A 201 3.24 -35.44 2.94
CA THR A 201 1.96 -35.55 2.20
C THR A 201 2.15 -36.16 0.81
N GLU A 202 2.20 -37.49 0.70
CA GLU A 202 1.93 -38.19 -0.57
C GLU A 202 0.42 -38.47 -0.67
N GLY A 203 -0.31 -37.67 -1.46
CA GLY A 203 -1.77 -37.83 -1.60
C GLY A 203 -2.36 -37.20 -2.85
N SER A 204 -3.48 -37.76 -3.31
CA SER A 204 -4.32 -37.24 -4.40
C SER A 204 -4.68 -35.76 -4.22
N ASP A 205 -4.92 -35.37 -2.97
CA ASP A 205 -5.57 -34.11 -2.64
C ASP A 205 -4.57 -32.93 -2.57
N VAL A 206 -3.26 -33.21 -2.68
CA VAL A 206 -2.20 -32.20 -2.79
C VAL A 206 -2.46 -31.24 -3.96
N VAL A 207 -2.95 -31.76 -5.09
CA VAL A 207 -3.30 -30.95 -6.27
C VAL A 207 -4.44 -29.96 -5.95
N ILE A 208 -5.38 -30.34 -5.09
CA ILE A 208 -6.47 -29.44 -4.65
C ILE A 208 -5.87 -28.33 -3.78
N GLY A 209 -4.98 -28.68 -2.85
CA GLY A 209 -4.24 -27.71 -2.05
C GLY A 209 -3.46 -26.72 -2.92
N ASP A 210 -2.66 -27.23 -3.86
CA ASP A 210 -1.81 -26.41 -4.74
C ASP A 210 -2.64 -25.45 -5.63
N VAL A 211 -3.78 -25.91 -6.17
CA VAL A 211 -4.73 -25.05 -6.90
C VAL A 211 -5.34 -23.97 -5.99
N LEU A 212 -5.69 -24.31 -4.75
CA LEU A 212 -6.15 -23.34 -3.76
C LEU A 212 -5.08 -22.29 -3.45
N VAL A 213 -3.80 -22.66 -3.36
CA VAL A 213 -2.71 -21.68 -3.14
C VAL A 213 -2.58 -20.73 -4.33
N LEU A 214 -2.56 -21.26 -5.57
CA LEU A 214 -2.43 -20.43 -6.76
C LEU A 214 -3.59 -19.44 -6.92
N LEU A 215 -4.81 -19.85 -6.56
CA LEU A 215 -5.97 -18.96 -6.53
C LEU A 215 -5.88 -17.94 -5.40
N GLY A 216 -5.52 -18.36 -4.19
CA GLY A 216 -5.34 -17.47 -3.02
C GLY A 216 -4.27 -16.40 -3.26
N ALA A 217 -3.10 -16.79 -3.76
CA ALA A 217 -2.00 -15.89 -4.12
C ALA A 217 -2.39 -14.91 -5.23
N SER A 218 -3.20 -15.35 -6.21
CA SER A 218 -3.74 -14.48 -7.26
C SER A 218 -4.76 -13.47 -6.71
N LEU A 219 -5.61 -13.87 -5.76
CA LEU A 219 -6.55 -12.97 -5.09
C LEU A 219 -5.82 -11.98 -4.16
N TYR A 220 -4.82 -12.40 -3.39
CA TYR A 220 -3.96 -11.49 -2.62
C TYR A 220 -3.22 -10.51 -3.53
N ALA A 221 -2.73 -10.94 -4.70
CA ALA A 221 -2.14 -10.03 -5.68
C ALA A 221 -3.16 -8.96 -6.14
N ILE A 222 -4.41 -9.32 -6.41
CA ILE A 222 -5.48 -8.37 -6.74
C ILE A 222 -5.77 -7.42 -5.57
N SER A 223 -5.86 -7.92 -4.34
CA SER A 223 -6.10 -7.12 -3.14
C SER A 223 -4.97 -6.13 -2.87
N ASN A 224 -3.71 -6.57 -2.90
CA ASN A 224 -2.54 -5.72 -2.60
C ASN A 224 -2.32 -4.65 -3.69
N VAL A 225 -2.59 -4.96 -4.97
CA VAL A 225 -2.54 -3.98 -6.06
C VAL A 225 -3.69 -2.96 -5.96
N SER A 226 -4.88 -3.41 -5.56
CA SER A 226 -6.02 -2.52 -5.28
C SER A 226 -5.77 -1.63 -4.06
N GLU A 227 -5.14 -2.16 -3.01
CA GLU A 227 -4.66 -1.42 -1.85
C GLU A 227 -3.68 -0.33 -2.28
N GLU A 228 -2.64 -0.66 -3.06
CA GLU A 228 -1.67 0.33 -3.54
C GLU A 228 -2.36 1.46 -4.31
N TYR A 229 -3.29 1.13 -5.21
CA TYR A 229 -4.06 2.13 -5.95
C TYR A 229 -4.87 3.04 -5.01
N ILE A 230 -5.68 2.45 -4.10
CA ILE A 230 -6.56 3.20 -3.18
C ILE A 230 -5.75 4.03 -2.19
N VAL A 231 -4.65 3.50 -1.65
CA VAL A 231 -3.84 4.18 -0.63
C VAL A 231 -3.01 5.34 -1.21
N LYS A 232 -2.64 5.26 -2.50
CA LYS A 232 -1.95 6.34 -3.21
C LYS A 232 -2.93 7.41 -3.72
N ASN A 233 -4.07 7.03 -4.29
CA ASN A 233 -5.06 7.95 -4.90
C ASN A 233 -6.12 8.50 -3.92
N LEU A 234 -6.42 7.77 -2.84
CA LEU A 234 -7.46 8.09 -1.86
C LEU A 234 -6.83 8.08 -0.44
N SER A 235 -7.60 7.67 0.58
CA SER A 235 -7.12 7.65 1.97
C SER A 235 -6.95 6.24 2.54
N ARG A 236 -5.92 6.06 3.39
CA ARG A 236 -5.70 4.81 4.15
C ARG A 236 -6.90 4.43 5.02
N VAL A 237 -7.55 5.43 5.63
CA VAL A 237 -8.71 5.22 6.51
C VAL A 237 -9.94 4.78 5.72
N GLU A 238 -10.13 5.28 4.49
CA GLU A 238 -11.16 4.78 3.57
C GLU A 238 -10.90 3.33 3.17
N PHE A 239 -9.70 2.99 2.70
CA PHE A 239 -9.35 1.59 2.38
C PHE A 239 -9.67 0.67 3.56
N LEU A 240 -9.09 0.96 4.72
CA LEU A 240 -9.12 0.06 5.87
C LEU A 240 -10.50 0.00 6.54
N GLY A 241 -11.25 1.10 6.52
CA GLY A 241 -12.66 1.14 6.96
C GLY A 241 -13.62 0.44 6.01
N MET A 242 -13.35 0.44 4.69
CA MET A 242 -14.21 -0.27 3.72
C MET A 242 -13.90 -1.78 3.68
N VAL A 243 -12.62 -2.16 3.80
CA VAL A 243 -12.20 -3.56 3.97
C VAL A 243 -12.70 -4.13 5.30
N GLY A 244 -12.61 -3.37 6.41
CA GLY A 244 -13.20 -3.77 7.69
C GLY A 244 -14.71 -4.00 7.61
N LEU A 245 -15.45 -3.09 6.96
CA LEU A 245 -16.91 -3.21 6.77
C LEU A 245 -17.29 -4.47 5.97
N PHE A 246 -16.84 -4.59 4.73
CA PHE A 246 -17.23 -5.71 3.87
C PHE A 246 -16.58 -7.02 4.31
N GLY A 247 -15.34 -6.98 4.78
CA GLY A 247 -14.63 -8.14 5.33
C GLY A 247 -15.37 -8.75 6.52
N THR A 248 -15.89 -7.94 7.45
CA THR A 248 -16.68 -8.46 8.59
C THR A 248 -17.98 -9.12 8.14
N ILE A 249 -18.67 -8.56 7.14
CA ILE A 249 -19.92 -9.12 6.60
C ILE A 249 -19.66 -10.47 5.92
N ILE A 250 -18.64 -10.55 5.06
CA ILE A 250 -18.32 -11.75 4.27
C ILE A 250 -17.73 -12.85 5.17
N SER A 251 -16.72 -12.52 5.97
CA SER A 251 -16.12 -13.50 6.90
C SER A 251 -17.11 -13.96 7.96
N GLY A 252 -18.01 -13.09 8.45
CA GLY A 252 -19.07 -13.47 9.38
C GLY A 252 -20.10 -14.44 8.77
N LEU A 253 -20.42 -14.29 7.48
CA LEU A 253 -21.28 -15.23 6.76
C LEU A 253 -20.59 -16.58 6.55
N GLN A 254 -19.33 -16.59 6.10
CA GLN A 254 -18.54 -17.82 5.94
C GLN A 254 -18.33 -18.53 7.29
N LEU A 255 -18.07 -17.79 8.37
CA LEU A 255 -17.96 -18.30 9.74
C LEU A 255 -19.23 -19.04 10.18
N ALA A 256 -20.39 -18.43 9.95
CA ALA A 256 -21.69 -19.01 10.27
C ALA A 256 -22.00 -20.27 9.45
N ILE A 257 -21.56 -20.33 8.19
CA ILE A 257 -21.79 -21.49 7.32
C ILE A 257 -20.82 -22.64 7.64
N LEU A 258 -19.52 -22.35 7.71
CA LEU A 258 -18.44 -23.34 7.71
C LEU A 258 -18.02 -23.80 9.12
N GLU A 259 -17.73 -22.87 10.03
CA GLU A 259 -17.04 -23.16 11.30
C GLU A 259 -17.96 -23.14 12.54
N HIS A 260 -19.25 -22.81 12.40
CA HIS A 260 -20.17 -22.66 13.55
C HIS A 260 -20.16 -23.85 14.52
N LYS A 261 -20.04 -25.08 14.01
CA LYS A 261 -20.01 -26.31 14.83
C LYS A 261 -18.70 -26.47 15.59
N ASP A 262 -17.60 -25.97 15.04
CA ASP A 262 -16.27 -26.15 15.61
C ASP A 262 -15.99 -25.09 16.67
N ILE A 263 -16.49 -23.86 16.47
CA ILE A 263 -16.53 -22.81 17.51
C ILE A 263 -17.26 -23.30 18.76
N MET A 264 -18.39 -24.01 18.60
CA MET A 264 -19.17 -24.56 19.73
C MET A 264 -18.44 -25.69 20.47
N LYS A 265 -17.41 -26.32 19.88
CA LYS A 265 -16.59 -27.35 20.53
C LYS A 265 -15.40 -26.77 21.31
N ILE A 266 -14.99 -25.52 21.01
CA ILE A 266 -13.82 -24.89 21.61
C ILE A 266 -13.91 -24.93 23.14
N GLN A 267 -12.94 -25.59 23.76
CA GLN A 267 -12.76 -25.57 25.22
C GLN A 267 -12.10 -24.25 25.61
N TRP A 268 -12.93 -23.25 25.93
CA TRP A 268 -12.47 -21.91 26.27
C TRP A 268 -11.58 -21.92 27.52
N ASN A 269 -10.30 -21.62 27.30
CA ASN A 269 -9.27 -21.47 28.31
C ASN A 269 -8.64 -20.09 28.17
N TRP A 270 -8.17 -19.49 29.27
CA TRP A 270 -7.49 -18.19 29.23
C TRP A 270 -6.30 -18.18 28.27
N LYS A 271 -5.59 -19.32 28.13
CA LYS A 271 -4.50 -19.49 27.15
C LYS A 271 -4.98 -19.39 25.70
N VAL A 272 -6.10 -20.03 25.38
CA VAL A 272 -6.74 -20.00 24.05
C VAL A 272 -7.22 -18.58 23.74
N ALA A 273 -7.87 -17.92 24.69
CA ALA A 273 -8.29 -16.52 24.54
C ALA A 273 -7.10 -15.57 24.34
N LEU A 274 -5.99 -15.78 25.05
CA LEU A 274 -4.76 -15.00 24.86
C LEU A 274 -4.11 -15.24 23.49
N LEU A 275 -4.10 -16.48 23.00
CA LEU A 275 -3.60 -16.80 21.65
C LEU A 275 -4.45 -16.13 20.56
N PHE A 276 -5.78 -16.17 20.66
CA PHE A 276 -6.66 -15.42 19.77
C PHE A 276 -6.43 -13.91 19.86
N ALA A 277 -6.23 -13.35 21.06
CA ALA A 277 -5.94 -11.93 21.23
C ALA A 277 -4.57 -11.53 20.66
N ALA A 278 -3.55 -12.38 20.80
CA ALA A 278 -2.23 -12.17 20.23
C ALA A 278 -2.27 -12.24 18.70
N PHE A 279 -2.94 -13.25 18.13
CA PHE A 279 -3.21 -13.35 16.69
C PHE A 279 -3.90 -12.09 16.18
N ALA A 280 -5.00 -11.67 16.82
CA ALA A 280 -5.79 -10.52 16.42
C ALA A 280 -4.99 -9.22 16.50
N LEU A 281 -4.14 -9.04 17.52
CA LEU A 281 -3.25 -7.88 17.64
C LEU A 281 -2.19 -7.86 16.54
N CYS A 282 -1.62 -9.02 16.18
CA CYS A 282 -0.64 -9.13 15.11
C CYS A 282 -1.27 -8.90 13.73
N MET A 283 -2.43 -9.48 13.42
CA MET A 283 -3.17 -9.21 12.18
C MET A 283 -3.62 -7.75 12.08
N PHE A 284 -4.16 -7.18 13.17
CA PHE A 284 -4.58 -5.78 13.20
C PHE A 284 -3.37 -4.86 12.97
N GLY A 285 -2.23 -5.16 13.60
CA GLY A 285 -0.96 -4.49 13.34
C GLY A 285 -0.55 -4.57 11.87
N LEU A 286 -0.55 -5.77 11.28
CA LEU A 286 -0.24 -6.00 9.86
C LEU A 286 -1.12 -5.14 8.95
N TYR A 287 -2.44 -5.26 9.06
CA TYR A 287 -3.42 -4.52 8.26
C TYR A 287 -3.35 -3.00 8.49
N SER A 288 -3.00 -2.53 9.70
CA SER A 288 -2.81 -1.11 9.98
C SER A 288 -1.51 -0.54 9.41
N PHE A 289 -0.42 -1.32 9.41
CA PHE A 289 0.90 -0.87 8.94
C PHE A 289 1.14 -1.09 7.45
N MET A 290 0.60 -2.15 6.84
CA MET A 290 0.76 -2.47 5.42
C MET A 290 0.39 -1.29 4.49
N PRO A 291 -0.75 -0.58 4.67
CA PRO A 291 -1.06 0.64 3.90
C PRO A 291 -0.03 1.75 4.09
N VAL A 292 0.61 1.84 5.26
CA VAL A 292 1.63 2.87 5.53
C VAL A 292 2.90 2.57 4.72
N VAL A 293 3.33 1.31 4.70
CA VAL A 293 4.53 0.87 3.97
C VAL A 293 4.30 0.92 2.46
N ILE A 294 3.15 0.45 1.97
CA ILE A 294 2.78 0.52 0.54
C ILE A 294 2.73 1.98 0.06
N LYS A 295 2.24 2.93 0.89
CA LYS A 295 2.20 4.35 0.51
C LYS A 295 3.58 4.96 0.24
N VAL A 296 4.62 4.49 0.94
CA VAL A 296 6.00 4.96 0.75
C VAL A 296 6.84 4.03 -0.15
N THR A 297 6.27 2.92 -0.62
CA THR A 297 6.92 1.93 -1.51
C THR A 297 5.96 1.48 -2.63
N SER A 298 5.66 0.19 -2.71
CA SER A 298 4.69 -0.45 -3.59
C SER A 298 4.26 -1.81 -3.00
N ALA A 299 3.14 -2.35 -3.45
CA ALA A 299 2.68 -3.69 -3.09
C ALA A 299 3.76 -4.75 -3.38
N THR A 300 4.45 -4.63 -4.54
CA THR A 300 5.53 -5.55 -4.93
C THR A 300 6.70 -5.51 -3.95
N SER A 301 7.08 -4.31 -3.50
CA SER A 301 8.16 -4.14 -2.52
C SER A 301 7.79 -4.75 -1.18
N VAL A 302 6.53 -4.65 -0.77
CA VAL A 302 6.04 -5.26 0.47
C VAL A 302 5.95 -6.77 0.36
N ASN A 303 5.38 -7.32 -0.72
CA ASN A 303 5.34 -8.76 -0.97
C ASN A 303 6.73 -9.41 -1.00
N LEU A 304 7.74 -8.74 -1.57
CA LEU A 304 9.14 -9.21 -1.50
C LEU A 304 9.73 -9.11 -0.08
N GLY A 305 9.38 -8.05 0.64
CA GLY A 305 9.84 -7.84 2.02
C GLY A 305 9.23 -8.82 3.02
N ILE A 306 8.01 -9.33 2.79
CA ILE A 306 7.35 -10.28 3.68
C ILE A 306 7.80 -11.74 3.51
N LEU A 307 8.52 -12.10 2.44
CA LEU A 307 9.06 -13.46 2.23
C LEU A 307 9.94 -13.96 3.40
N THR A 308 10.55 -13.05 4.17
CA THR A 308 11.29 -13.41 5.38
C THR A 308 10.40 -13.90 6.54
N ALA A 309 9.08 -13.69 6.49
CA ALA A 309 8.12 -14.20 7.46
C ALA A 309 8.08 -15.72 7.50
N ASP A 310 8.21 -16.37 6.33
CA ASP A 310 8.26 -17.83 6.22
C ASP A 310 9.44 -18.42 6.99
N LEU A 311 10.62 -17.84 6.78
CA LEU A 311 11.83 -18.21 7.50
C LEU A 311 11.71 -17.92 9.00
N TYR A 312 11.10 -16.80 9.40
CA TYR A 312 10.86 -16.52 10.82
C TYR A 312 9.92 -17.54 11.46
N SER A 313 8.79 -17.85 10.82
CA SER A 313 7.86 -18.90 11.26
C SER A 313 8.56 -20.26 11.38
N LEU A 314 9.41 -20.61 10.41
CA LEU A 314 10.22 -21.82 10.41
C LEU A 314 11.26 -21.83 11.55
N PHE A 315 11.93 -20.71 11.82
CA PHE A 315 12.84 -20.57 12.96
C PHE A 315 12.12 -20.69 14.32
N PHE A 316 10.96 -20.06 14.48
CA PHE A 316 10.15 -20.25 15.69
C PHE A 316 9.64 -21.69 15.81
N GLY A 317 9.26 -22.33 14.71
CA GLY A 317 8.91 -23.75 14.67
C GLY A 317 10.08 -24.67 15.05
N LEU A 318 11.30 -24.37 14.58
CA LEU A 318 12.54 -25.05 15.00
C LEU A 318 12.74 -24.99 16.52
N PHE A 319 12.58 -23.81 17.13
CA PHE A 319 12.76 -23.62 18.57
C PHE A 319 11.63 -24.21 19.42
N LEU A 320 10.39 -24.18 18.94
CA LEU A 320 9.21 -24.54 19.72
C LEU A 320 8.86 -26.04 19.58
N PHE A 321 9.11 -26.64 18.40
CA PHE A 321 8.83 -28.04 18.08
C PHE A 321 10.10 -28.91 17.93
N TYR A 322 11.28 -28.36 18.24
CA TYR A 322 12.58 -29.08 18.28
C TYR A 322 13.01 -29.75 16.96
N TYR A 323 12.68 -29.16 15.81
CA TYR A 323 13.08 -29.71 14.51
C TYR A 323 14.60 -29.62 14.24
N LYS A 324 15.09 -30.39 13.26
CA LYS A 324 16.50 -30.36 12.84
C LYS A 324 16.87 -29.05 12.15
N PHE A 325 17.88 -28.36 12.67
CA PHE A 325 18.45 -27.15 12.06
C PHE A 325 19.32 -27.46 10.84
N SER A 326 19.28 -26.61 9.81
CA SER A 326 20.15 -26.67 8.63
C SER A 326 20.70 -25.28 8.29
N GLY A 327 21.98 -25.19 7.92
CA GLY A 327 22.60 -23.94 7.49
C GLY A 327 21.98 -23.34 6.22
N LEU A 328 21.26 -24.14 5.44
CA LEU A 328 20.55 -23.70 4.23
C LEU A 328 19.46 -22.65 4.53
N TYR A 329 18.84 -22.64 5.71
CA TYR A 329 17.86 -21.60 6.09
C TYR A 329 18.53 -20.23 6.28
N ILE A 330 19.76 -20.19 6.80
CA ILE A 330 20.54 -18.93 6.90
C ILE A 330 20.94 -18.46 5.49
N LEU A 331 21.37 -19.39 4.62
CA LEU A 331 21.69 -19.06 3.23
C LEU A 331 20.47 -18.48 2.50
N SER A 332 19.31 -19.12 2.63
CA SER A 332 18.03 -18.63 2.11
C SER A 332 17.71 -17.22 2.61
N PHE A 333 17.81 -16.97 3.92
CA PHE A 333 17.57 -15.65 4.51
C PHE A 333 18.46 -14.56 3.90
N ILE A 334 19.76 -14.83 3.75
CA ILE A 334 20.72 -13.89 3.15
C ILE A 334 20.36 -13.63 1.68
N VAL A 335 20.00 -14.67 0.92
CA VAL A 335 19.64 -14.55 -0.50
C VAL A 335 18.34 -13.73 -0.68
N ILE A 336 17.31 -13.99 0.12
CA ILE A 336 16.05 -13.21 0.10
C ILE A 336 16.32 -11.75 0.48
N MET A 337 17.10 -11.49 1.54
CA MET A 337 17.46 -10.12 1.94
C MET A 337 18.28 -9.38 0.88
N VAL A 338 19.21 -10.05 0.20
CA VAL A 338 19.95 -9.46 -0.93
C VAL A 338 19.00 -9.13 -2.08
N GLY A 339 18.09 -10.04 -2.45
CA GLY A 339 17.09 -9.78 -3.49
C GLY A 339 16.16 -8.61 -3.14
N PHE A 340 15.67 -8.55 -1.90
CA PHE A 340 14.82 -7.46 -1.41
C PHE A 340 15.55 -6.11 -1.41
N ILE A 341 16.77 -6.04 -0.88
CA ILE A 341 17.61 -4.83 -0.93
C ILE A 341 17.91 -4.41 -2.38
N LEU A 342 18.18 -5.38 -3.27
CA LEU A 342 18.40 -5.12 -4.70
C LEU A 342 17.15 -4.52 -5.36
N TYR A 343 15.96 -5.02 -5.02
CA TYR A 343 14.68 -4.44 -5.48
C TYR A 343 14.53 -2.99 -5.01
N CYS A 344 14.72 -2.73 -3.71
CA CYS A 344 14.58 -1.41 -3.10
C CYS A 344 15.66 -0.40 -3.53
N SER A 345 16.80 -0.87 -4.02
CA SER A 345 17.89 -0.01 -4.52
C SER A 345 17.49 0.88 -5.71
N THR A 346 16.44 0.49 -6.44
CA THR A 346 15.97 1.17 -7.64
C THR A 346 14.52 1.62 -7.47
N PRO A 347 14.20 2.92 -7.65
CA PRO A 347 12.81 3.38 -7.61
C PRO A 347 11.96 2.73 -8.70
N THR A 348 10.86 2.08 -8.29
CA THR A 348 9.79 1.67 -9.20
C THR A 348 8.97 2.91 -9.56
N LEU A 349 9.02 3.34 -10.82
CA LEU A 349 8.28 4.53 -11.26
C LEU A 349 6.84 4.13 -11.61
N THR A 350 5.91 4.40 -10.71
CA THR A 350 4.47 4.42 -11.02
C THR A 350 4.19 5.65 -11.89
N ALA A 351 3.67 5.43 -13.10
CA ALA A 351 3.42 6.50 -14.05
C ALA A 351 2.07 7.20 -13.77
N GLU A 352 2.00 8.00 -12.70
CA GLU A 352 0.90 8.93 -12.51
C GLU A 352 1.13 10.24 -13.28
N ALA A 353 0.03 10.92 -13.61
CA ALA A 353 -0.04 11.84 -14.74
C ALA A 353 0.93 13.02 -14.66
N THR A 354 1.46 13.39 -15.83
CA THR A 354 2.13 14.66 -16.08
C THR A 354 1.25 15.82 -15.58
N THR A 355 1.53 16.32 -14.38
CA THR A 355 1.29 17.73 -14.10
C THR A 355 2.13 18.50 -15.11
N LEU A 356 1.45 19.30 -15.95
CA LEU A 356 2.10 20.12 -16.97
C LEU A 356 3.25 20.91 -16.31
N PRO A 357 4.42 21.01 -16.95
CA PRO A 357 5.54 21.74 -16.36
C PRO A 357 5.10 23.19 -16.10
N GLN A 358 5.17 23.61 -14.83
CA GLN A 358 5.01 25.02 -14.51
C GLN A 358 6.06 25.82 -15.31
N PRO A 359 5.67 26.89 -16.00
CA PRO A 359 6.63 27.77 -16.64
C PRO A 359 7.45 28.46 -15.54
N VAL A 360 8.68 27.98 -15.31
CA VAL A 360 9.65 28.71 -14.51
C VAL A 360 9.93 30.01 -15.24
N SER A 361 9.46 31.13 -14.67
CA SER A 361 9.88 32.46 -15.10
C SER A 361 11.34 32.67 -14.68
N ALA A 362 12.24 32.11 -15.47
CA ALA A 362 13.67 32.35 -15.36
C ALA A 362 13.96 33.68 -16.05
N GLY A 363 14.08 34.75 -15.27
CA GLY A 363 14.72 35.97 -15.75
C GLY A 363 16.15 35.65 -16.16
N VAL A 364 16.51 35.96 -17.41
CA VAL A 364 17.88 35.84 -17.90
C VAL A 364 18.49 37.23 -17.95
N ASP A 365 19.33 37.53 -16.96
CA ASP A 365 20.21 38.69 -16.99
C ASP A 365 21.22 38.52 -18.14
N ASN A 366 21.16 39.40 -19.13
CA ASN A 366 22.18 39.50 -20.18
C ASN A 366 22.91 40.85 -20.08
N ALA A 367 23.79 40.96 -19.10
CA ALA A 367 24.73 42.07 -18.97
C ALA A 367 25.99 41.83 -19.83
N ALA A 368 25.88 41.90 -21.16
CA ALA A 368 27.03 41.82 -22.06
C ALA A 368 26.79 42.36 -23.49
N LEU A 369 26.56 43.67 -23.65
CA LEU A 369 27.25 44.46 -24.70
C LEU A 369 27.13 45.97 -24.42
N LYS A 370 28.26 46.61 -24.09
CA LYS A 370 28.45 48.04 -24.35
C LYS A 370 29.07 48.16 -25.72
N ILE A 371 28.34 48.74 -26.68
CA ILE A 371 28.94 49.49 -27.78
C ILE A 371 28.20 50.82 -27.80
N GLU A 372 28.98 51.90 -27.69
CA GLU A 372 28.49 53.25 -27.92
C GLU A 372 28.22 53.43 -29.41
N GLU A 373 27.02 53.86 -29.77
CA GLU A 373 26.89 54.78 -30.89
C GLU A 373 25.91 55.89 -30.49
N ASN A 374 26.42 57.11 -30.58
CA ASN A 374 25.78 58.33 -30.15
C ASN A 374 25.34 59.05 -31.42
N ASP A 375 24.05 59.32 -31.59
CA ASP A 375 23.68 60.52 -32.33
C ASP A 375 22.31 61.10 -31.98
N CYS A 376 22.23 62.41 -32.22
CA CYS A 376 21.15 63.31 -31.83
C CYS A 376 20.05 63.35 -32.91
N GLU A 377 18.79 63.57 -32.52
CA GLU A 377 18.01 64.76 -32.95
C GLU A 377 16.49 64.65 -32.70
N THR A 378 15.91 65.78 -32.34
CA THR A 378 14.50 66.18 -32.47
C THR A 378 14.54 67.72 -32.69
N PRO A 379 13.54 68.41 -33.28
CA PRO A 379 12.24 67.95 -33.81
C PRO A 379 11.86 68.60 -35.19
N ALA A 380 10.57 68.50 -35.57
CA ALA A 380 9.74 69.48 -36.32
C ALA A 380 9.16 69.13 -37.72
N ALA A 381 7.91 69.61 -37.90
CA ALA A 381 7.21 70.05 -39.13
C ALA A 381 6.67 69.04 -40.18
N THR A 382 5.74 69.37 -41.12
CA THR A 382 4.48 70.21 -41.17
C THR A 382 3.73 69.88 -42.51
N VAL A 383 2.48 70.33 -42.71
CA VAL A 383 1.67 70.42 -43.97
C VAL A 383 0.93 69.10 -44.38
N GLN A 384 -0.41 68.98 -44.30
CA GLN A 384 -1.53 69.46 -45.18
C GLN A 384 -1.50 68.89 -46.63
N PHE A 385 -2.59 68.57 -47.37
CA PHE A 385 -4.06 68.83 -47.35
C PHE A 385 -4.78 67.64 -48.09
N THR A 386 -6.03 67.21 -47.84
CA THR A 386 -7.28 67.48 -48.64
C THR A 386 -8.33 66.39 -48.27
N ARG A 387 -9.42 66.64 -47.52
CA ARG A 387 -10.79 67.17 -47.81
C ARG A 387 -11.81 66.19 -48.46
N ALA A 388 -12.84 65.85 -47.66
CA ALA A 388 -14.24 65.44 -47.98
C ALA A 388 -14.47 64.04 -48.63
N GLU A 389 -15.63 63.36 -48.49
CA GLU A 389 -16.98 63.77 -48.01
C GLU A 389 -17.61 62.81 -46.96
N THR A 390 -18.60 63.34 -46.24
CA THR A 390 -19.56 62.59 -45.41
C THR A 390 -20.82 62.23 -46.20
N VAL A 391 -21.33 61.00 -46.05
CA VAL A 391 -22.76 60.69 -46.29
C VAL A 391 -23.29 59.84 -45.15
N VAL A 392 -24.30 60.35 -44.46
CA VAL A 392 -25.17 59.60 -43.54
C VAL A 392 -26.46 59.30 -44.29
N VAL A 393 -26.88 58.03 -44.36
CA VAL A 393 -28.27 57.68 -44.67
C VAL A 393 -28.74 56.64 -43.66
N SER A 394 -29.79 57.00 -42.94
CA SER A 394 -30.59 56.10 -42.10
C SER A 394 -31.98 56.03 -42.71
N THR A 395 -32.50 54.83 -42.98
CA THR A 395 -33.91 54.62 -43.29
C THR A 395 -34.38 53.24 -42.82
N ASN A 396 -35.38 53.28 -41.94
CA ASN A 396 -36.34 52.24 -41.53
C ASN A 396 -35.81 50.99 -40.82
#